data_AF-A0A955HWM7-F1
#
_entry.id   AF-A0A955HWM7-F1
#
_cell.length_a   1.000
_cell.length_b   1.000
_cell.length_c   1.000
_cell.angle_alpha   90.00
_cell.angle_beta   90.00
_cell.angle_gamma   90.00
#
_symmetry.space_group_name_H-M   'P 1'
#
loop_
_entity.id
_entity.type
_entity.pdbx_description
1 polymer ?
#
loop_
_entity_poly.entity_id
_entity_poly.type
_entity_poly.pdbx_seq_one_letter_code
_entity_poly.pdbx_strand_id
1 'polypeptide(L)'
;MIEDKIALALKQIAKLKMELRDLKKDVKYEEKLDTPEYLELKGGLQNLKKQVKAMEEEWMNELKQEEGYNKLREMVSNKEEEIARANQALFKHISELPQKPFQMKVDNEAGPMQVDIMPEMRLYLNGKEEKRRAAA
;
A
#
# COMPACT_ATOMS: atom_id res chain seq x y z
N MET A 1 -25.23 -58.00 1.45
CA MET A 1 -24.80 -57.60 2.81
C MET A 1 -24.80 -56.08 2.92
N ILE A 2 -24.54 -55.50 4.10
CA ILE A 2 -24.52 -54.05 4.25
C ILE A 2 -23.34 -53.42 3.49
N GLU A 3 -22.24 -54.14 3.31
CA GLU A 3 -21.09 -53.68 2.52
C GLU A 3 -21.44 -53.47 1.04
N ASP A 4 -22.29 -54.32 0.44
CA ASP A 4 -22.71 -54.17 -0.96
C ASP A 4 -23.53 -52.90 -1.19
N LYS A 5 -24.37 -52.52 -0.21
CA LYS A 5 -25.16 -51.29 -0.25
C LYS A 5 -24.26 -50.06 -0.14
N ILE A 6 -23.22 -50.12 0.70
CA ILE A 6 -22.21 -49.06 0.82
C ILE A 6 -21.42 -48.93 -0.49
N ALA A 7 -20.99 -50.04 -1.07
CA ALA A 7 -20.26 -50.03 -2.34
C ALA A 7 -21.10 -49.46 -3.50
N LEU A 8 -22.40 -49.79 -3.56
CA LEU A 8 -23.32 -49.24 -4.55
C LEU A 8 -23.51 -47.73 -4.37
N ALA A 9 -23.70 -47.27 -3.12
CA ALA A 9 -23.83 -45.85 -2.80
C ALA A 9 -22.58 -45.05 -3.18
N LEU A 10 -21.37 -45.58 -2.91
CA LEU A 10 -20.12 -44.94 -3.29
C LEU A 10 -19.95 -44.82 -4.82
N LYS A 11 -20.31 -45.86 -5.58
CA LYS A 11 -20.32 -45.81 -7.05
C LYS A 11 -21.30 -44.77 -7.58
N GLN A 12 -22.49 -44.67 -6.97
CA GLN A 12 -23.49 -43.67 -7.34
C GLN A 12 -23.03 -42.26 -7.00
N ILE A 13 -22.40 -42.04 -5.85
CA ILE A 13 -21.79 -40.75 -5.48
C ILE A 13 -20.69 -40.36 -6.47
N ALA A 14 -19.82 -41.29 -6.86
CA ALA A 14 -18.76 -41.03 -7.83
C ALA A 14 -19.34 -40.61 -9.20
N LYS A 15 -20.41 -41.27 -9.66
CA LYS A 15 -21.12 -40.92 -10.88
C LYS A 15 -21.74 -39.52 -10.80
N LEU A 16 -22.50 -39.25 -9.73
CA LEU A 16 -23.12 -37.94 -9.48
C LEU A 16 -22.09 -36.81 -9.40
N LYS A 17 -20.91 -37.06 -8.84
CA LYS A 17 -19.80 -36.08 -8.82
C LYS A 17 -19.26 -35.76 -10.21
N MET A 18 -19.18 -36.74 -11.11
CA MET A 18 -18.78 -36.49 -12.49
C MET A 18 -19.85 -35.69 -13.24
N GLU A 19 -21.11 -36.10 -13.14
CA GLU A 19 -22.25 -35.39 -13.75
C GLU A 19 -22.31 -33.93 -13.27
N LEU A 20 -22.15 -33.70 -11.96
CA LEU A 20 -22.10 -32.34 -11.40
C LEU A 20 -20.92 -31.52 -11.93
N ARG A 21 -19.77 -32.14 -12.19
CA ARG A 21 -18.59 -31.44 -12.73
C ARG A 21 -18.86 -30.95 -14.15
N ASP A 22 -19.48 -31.77 -14.98
CA ASP A 22 -19.76 -31.42 -16.37
C ASP A 22 -20.90 -30.40 -16.47
N LEU A 23 -21.97 -30.58 -15.70
CA LEU A 23 -23.03 -29.57 -15.57
C LEU A 23 -22.48 -28.20 -15.13
N LYS A 24 -21.50 -28.16 -14.22
CA LYS A 24 -20.85 -26.90 -13.83
C LYS A 24 -20.05 -26.24 -14.96
N LYS A 25 -19.50 -27.01 -15.90
CA LYS A 25 -18.81 -26.43 -17.07
C LYS A 25 -19.83 -25.88 -18.05
N ASP A 26 -20.92 -26.62 -18.28
CA ASP A 26 -21.98 -26.22 -19.19
C ASP A 26 -22.67 -24.95 -18.69
N VAL A 27 -23.00 -24.89 -17.39
CA VAL A 27 -23.54 -23.67 -16.76
C VAL A 27 -22.60 -22.48 -16.96
N LYS A 28 -21.29 -22.66 -16.73
CA LYS A 28 -20.32 -21.57 -16.96
C LYS A 28 -20.21 -21.14 -18.42
N TYR A 29 -20.43 -22.05 -19.35
CA TYR A 29 -20.42 -21.76 -20.77
C TYR A 29 -21.66 -20.95 -21.15
N GLU A 30 -22.85 -21.35 -20.68
CA GLU A 30 -24.12 -20.64 -20.89
C GLU A 30 -24.15 -19.27 -20.19
N GLU A 31 -23.55 -19.15 -19.00
CA GLU A 31 -23.42 -17.88 -18.26
C GLU A 31 -22.42 -16.92 -18.91
N LYS A 32 -21.64 -17.37 -19.90
CA LYS A 32 -20.66 -16.54 -20.56
C LYS A 32 -21.38 -15.49 -21.40
N LEU A 33 -21.26 -14.24 -20.98
CA LEU A 33 -21.73 -13.10 -21.75
C LEU A 33 -20.72 -12.79 -22.86
N ASP A 34 -20.98 -13.26 -24.07
CA ASP A 34 -20.17 -13.01 -25.27
C ASP A 34 -20.97 -12.40 -26.43
N THR A 35 -22.05 -11.69 -26.10
CA THR A 35 -22.75 -10.89 -27.09
C THR A 35 -21.82 -9.83 -27.71
N PRO A 36 -21.94 -9.55 -29.02
CA PRO A 36 -21.12 -8.55 -29.69
C PRO A 36 -21.12 -7.19 -28.96
N GLU A 37 -22.28 -6.75 -28.47
CA GLU A 37 -22.43 -5.46 -27.78
C GLU A 37 -21.62 -5.42 -26.47
N TYR A 38 -21.63 -6.51 -25.69
CA TYR A 38 -20.85 -6.59 -24.46
C TYR A 38 -19.35 -6.58 -24.74
N LEU A 39 -18.91 -7.32 -25.76
CA LEU A 39 -17.50 -7.38 -26.15
C LEU A 39 -17.00 -6.02 -26.66
N GLU A 40 -17.82 -5.30 -27.44
CA GLU A 40 -17.54 -3.94 -27.88
C GLU A 40 -17.45 -2.97 -26.69
N LEU A 41 -18.43 -3.00 -25.78
CA LEU A 41 -18.40 -2.17 -24.56
C LEU A 41 -17.17 -2.46 -23.69
N LYS A 42 -16.81 -3.73 -23.53
CA LYS A 42 -15.63 -4.15 -22.76
C LYS A 42 -14.34 -3.68 -23.44
N GLY A 43 -14.25 -3.77 -24.76
CA GLY A 43 -13.14 -3.25 -25.54
C GLY A 43 -13.03 -1.72 -25.43
N GLY A 44 -14.16 -1.02 -25.55
CA GLY A 44 -14.27 0.43 -25.35
C GLY A 44 -13.78 0.87 -23.97
N LEU A 45 -14.21 0.18 -22.91
CA LEU A 45 -13.74 0.44 -21.53
C LEU A 45 -12.22 0.28 -21.39
N GLN A 46 -11.64 -0.77 -21.98
CA GLN A 46 -10.20 -1.00 -21.92
C GLN A 46 -9.43 0.10 -22.67
N ASN A 47 -9.94 0.52 -23.83
CA ASN A 47 -9.34 1.61 -24.60
C ASN A 47 -9.42 2.94 -23.86
N LEU A 48 -10.57 3.24 -23.25
CA LEU A 48 -10.74 4.44 -22.44
C LEU A 48 -9.77 4.49 -21.26
N LYS A 49 -9.60 3.36 -20.55
CA LYS A 49 -8.59 3.27 -19.46
C LYS A 49 -7.17 3.56 -19.94
N LYS A 50 -6.81 3.07 -21.14
CA LYS A 50 -5.50 3.36 -21.74
C LYS A 50 -5.36 4.84 -22.10
N GLN A 51 -6.40 5.46 -22.65
CA GLN A 51 -6.41 6.88 -23.00
C GLN A 51 -6.27 7.76 -21.76
N VAL A 52 -7.01 7.47 -20.68
CA VAL A 52 -6.87 8.19 -19.40
C VAL A 52 -5.45 8.10 -18.88
N LYS A 53 -4.88 6.89 -18.86
CA LYS A 53 -3.49 6.70 -18.39
C LYS A 53 -2.47 7.45 -19.26
N ALA A 54 -2.64 7.44 -20.58
CA ALA A 54 -1.77 8.19 -21.49
C ALA A 54 -1.85 9.70 -21.21
N MET A 55 -3.06 10.23 -21.00
CA MET A 55 -3.26 11.63 -20.67
C MET A 55 -2.64 12.01 -19.31
N GLU A 56 -2.76 11.15 -18.30
CA GLU A 56 -2.11 11.36 -17.00
C GLU A 56 -0.57 11.38 -17.13
N GLU A 57 0.00 10.49 -17.95
CA GLU A 57 1.44 10.45 -18.22
C GLU A 57 1.92 11.69 -18.98
N GLU A 58 1.18 12.11 -20.01
CA GLU A 58 1.44 13.34 -20.76
C GLU A 58 1.41 14.57 -19.84
N TRP A 59 0.34 14.72 -19.05
CA TRP A 59 0.22 15.81 -18.07
C TRP A 59 1.39 15.83 -17.07
N MET A 60 1.78 14.66 -16.54
CA MET A 60 2.92 14.57 -15.63
C MET A 60 4.25 14.92 -16.30
N ASN A 61 4.39 14.69 -17.60
CA ASN A 61 5.58 15.08 -18.36
C ASN A 61 5.59 16.59 -18.62
N GLU A 62 4.45 17.18 -18.97
CA GLU A 62 4.30 18.64 -19.12
C GLU A 62 4.60 19.34 -17.80
N LEU A 63 4.04 18.88 -16.70
CA LEU A 63 4.28 19.42 -15.35
C LEU A 63 5.77 19.38 -14.99
N LYS A 64 6.51 18.33 -15.39
CA LYS A 64 7.97 18.24 -15.19
C LYS A 64 8.77 19.19 -16.06
N GLN A 65 8.22 19.70 -17.15
CA GLN A 65 8.86 20.72 -17.97
C GLN A 65 8.61 22.12 -17.41
N GLU A 66 7.59 22.29 -16.57
CA GLU A 66 7.32 23.57 -15.91
C GLU A 66 8.37 23.91 -14.86
N GLU A 67 8.96 25.09 -15.00
CA GLU A 67 9.99 25.61 -14.10
C GLU A 67 9.47 25.77 -12.66
N GLY A 68 8.21 26.17 -12.50
CA GLY A 68 7.57 26.34 -11.19
C GLY A 68 7.46 25.02 -10.41
N TYR A 69 7.06 23.94 -11.07
CA TYR A 69 6.98 22.62 -10.47
C TYR A 69 8.36 22.09 -10.08
N ASN A 70 9.36 22.27 -10.93
CA ASN A 70 10.74 21.85 -10.63
C ASN A 70 11.33 22.62 -9.44
N LYS A 71 11.08 23.93 -9.35
CA LYS A 71 11.45 24.74 -8.17
C LYS A 71 10.81 24.20 -6.90
N LEU A 72 9.52 23.86 -6.92
CA LEU A 72 8.85 23.27 -5.76
C LEU A 72 9.45 21.91 -5.39
N ARG A 73 9.76 21.05 -6.37
CA ARG A 73 10.45 19.77 -6.12
C ARG A 73 11.81 19.96 -5.46
N GLU A 74 12.59 20.92 -5.96
CA GLU A 74 13.89 21.25 -5.39
C GLU A 74 13.77 21.78 -3.96
N MET A 75 12.79 22.67 -3.70
CA MET A 75 12.50 23.16 -2.36
C MET A 75 12.11 22.03 -1.40
N VAL A 76 11.30 21.06 -1.84
CA VAL A 76 10.95 19.88 -1.05
C VAL A 76 12.20 19.06 -0.74
N SER A 77 13.03 18.75 -1.75
CA SER A 77 14.27 18.00 -1.57
C SER A 77 15.22 18.68 -0.57
N ASN A 78 15.38 20.00 -0.70
CA ASN A 78 16.22 20.79 0.21
C ASN A 78 15.68 20.76 1.65
N LYS A 79 14.35 20.86 1.84
CA LYS A 79 13.74 20.78 3.16
C LYS A 79 13.86 19.39 3.77
N GLU A 80 13.75 18.33 2.98
CA GLU A 80 13.98 16.96 3.44
C GLU A 80 15.43 16.76 3.89
N GLU A 81 16.41 17.31 3.17
CA GLU A 81 17.81 17.29 3.58
C GLU A 81 18.06 18.09 4.87
N GLU A 82 17.49 19.29 4.98
CA GLU A 82 17.58 20.12 6.19
C GLU A 82 17.04 19.36 7.41
N ILE A 83 15.88 18.70 7.26
CA ILE A 83 15.29 17.86 8.32
C ILE A 83 16.21 16.69 8.66
N ALA A 84 16.79 16.01 7.66
CA ALA A 84 17.71 14.90 7.89
C ALA A 84 18.97 15.35 8.68
N ARG A 85 19.54 16.50 8.33
CA ARG A 85 20.69 17.09 9.05
C ARG A 85 20.31 17.49 10.49
N ALA A 86 19.16 18.12 10.68
CA ALA A 86 18.66 18.50 12.00
C ALA A 86 18.42 17.27 12.89
N ASN A 87 17.83 16.20 12.33
CA ASN A 87 17.65 14.94 13.03
C ASN A 87 18.99 14.30 13.41
N GLN A 88 19.96 14.30 12.51
CA GLN A 88 21.30 13.79 12.82
C GLN A 88 21.96 14.56 13.97
N ALA A 89 21.84 15.89 13.98
CA ALA A 89 22.32 16.71 15.08
C ALA A 89 21.58 16.41 16.40
N LEU A 90 20.25 16.29 16.35
CA LEU A 90 19.43 15.93 17.50
C LEU A 90 19.88 14.59 18.11
N PHE A 91 20.07 13.54 17.30
CA PHE A 91 20.53 12.25 17.80
C PHE A 91 21.94 12.28 18.36
N LYS A 92 22.84 13.14 17.84
CA LYS A 92 24.15 13.37 18.45
C LYS A 92 24.01 13.97 19.86
N HIS A 93 23.18 15.01 20.03
CA HIS A 93 22.92 15.61 21.34
C HIS A 93 22.26 14.62 22.31
N ILE A 94 21.31 13.80 21.83
CA ILE A 94 20.72 12.74 22.64
C ILE A 94 21.78 11.73 23.09
N SER A 95 22.78 11.43 22.25
CA SER A 95 23.85 10.49 22.60
C SER A 95 24.82 11.00 23.67
N GLU A 96 24.90 12.31 23.86
CA GLU A 96 25.71 12.96 24.91
C GLU A 96 24.98 12.98 26.27
N LEU A 97 23.66 12.73 26.29
CA LEU A 97 22.90 12.68 27.54
C LEU A 97 23.25 11.41 28.35
N PRO A 98 23.19 11.49 29.69
CA PRO A 98 23.35 10.30 30.53
C PRO A 98 22.29 9.25 30.21
N GLN A 99 22.62 7.96 30.33
CA GLN A 99 21.71 6.82 30.08
C GLN A 99 20.62 6.69 31.17
N LYS A 100 19.80 7.73 31.33
CA LYS A 100 18.65 7.78 32.23
C LYS A 100 17.46 8.37 31.45
N PRO A 101 16.22 8.00 31.81
CA PRO A 101 15.04 8.63 31.22
C PRO A 101 15.10 10.15 31.41
N PHE A 102 14.87 10.89 30.33
CA PHE A 102 14.84 12.34 30.33
C PHE A 102 13.52 12.80 29.71
N GLN A 103 12.84 13.74 30.36
CA GLN A 103 11.56 14.27 29.92
C GLN A 103 11.63 15.79 29.91
N MET A 104 11.16 16.39 28.81
CA MET A 104 11.03 17.84 28.72
C MET A 104 9.76 18.25 27.99
N LYS A 105 9.30 19.47 28.25
CA LYS A 105 8.24 20.14 27.51
C LYS A 105 8.84 21.28 26.70
N VAL A 106 8.47 21.36 25.43
CA VAL A 106 8.94 22.37 24.49
C VAL A 106 7.71 23.02 23.87
N ASP A 107 7.58 24.33 23.99
CA ASP A 107 6.52 25.06 23.30
C ASP A 107 6.96 25.35 21.86
N ASN A 108 6.11 25.01 20.90
CA ASN A 108 6.31 25.36 19.49
C ASN A 108 5.05 26.05 18.92
N GLU A 109 5.12 26.50 17.66
CA GLU A 109 4.02 27.21 17.00
C GLU A 109 2.73 26.39 16.88
N ALA A 110 2.82 25.05 16.93
CA ALA A 110 1.67 24.14 16.91
C ALA A 110 1.17 23.77 18.32
N GLY A 111 1.79 24.30 19.38
CA GLY A 111 1.44 24.07 20.78
C GLY A 111 2.54 23.38 21.60
N PRO A 112 2.25 23.05 22.87
CA PRO A 112 3.22 22.38 23.74
C PRO A 112 3.47 20.94 23.27
N MET A 113 4.75 20.59 23.10
CA MET A 113 5.23 19.25 22.76
C MET A 113 5.91 18.62 23.96
N GLN A 114 5.58 17.37 24.26
CA GLN A 114 6.27 16.56 25.26
C GLN A 114 7.29 15.66 24.57
N VAL A 115 8.55 15.75 25.02
CA VAL A 115 9.68 14.97 24.51
C VAL A 115 10.15 14.04 25.62
N ASP A 116 10.07 12.74 25.35
CA ASP A 116 10.51 11.69 26.26
C ASP A 116 11.66 10.90 25.60
N ILE A 117 12.83 10.89 26.26
CA ILE A 117 14.05 10.20 25.83
C ILE A 117 14.29 9.03 26.78
N MET A 118 14.38 7.81 26.24
CA MET A 118 14.64 6.60 27.02
C MET A 118 16.11 6.15 26.90
N PRO A 119 16.65 5.40 27.89
CA PRO A 119 18.05 4.96 27.92
C PRO A 119 18.51 4.16 26.70
N GLU A 120 17.58 3.52 25.97
CA GLU A 120 17.85 2.79 24.73
C GLU A 120 17.97 3.69 23.47
N MET A 121 18.18 5.01 23.64
CA MET A 121 18.16 6.03 22.58
C MET A 121 16.87 6.06 21.74
N ARG A 122 15.74 5.66 22.33
CA ARG A 122 14.42 5.79 21.69
C ARG A 122 13.85 7.16 21.98
N LEU A 123 13.58 7.93 20.93
CA LEU A 123 12.95 9.25 21.01
C LEU A 123 11.44 9.11 20.79
N TYR A 124 10.65 9.66 21.71
CA TYR A 124 9.20 9.72 21.59
C TYR A 124 8.74 11.18 21.52
N LEU A 125 7.96 11.51 20.48
CA LEU A 125 7.30 12.80 20.33
C LEU A 125 5.80 12.60 20.56
N ASN A 126 5.24 13.23 21.60
CA ASN A 126 3.83 13.10 21.96
C ASN A 126 3.37 11.62 22.07
N GLY A 127 4.23 10.73 22.55
CA GLY A 127 3.95 9.30 22.74
C GLY A 127 4.10 8.39 21.52
N LYS A 128 4.53 8.90 20.34
CA LYS A 128 4.86 8.08 19.17
C LYS A 128 6.38 7.92 19.04
N GLU A 129 6.83 6.68 18.78
CA GLU A 129 8.25 6.36 18.57
C GLU A 129 8.72 6.94 17.23
N GLU A 130 9.69 7.83 17.28
CA GLU A 130 10.33 8.36 16.09
C GLU A 130 11.43 7.40 15.65
N LYS A 131 11.07 6.45 14.78
CA LYS A 131 12.00 5.45 14.27
C LYS A 131 13.10 6.15 13.47
N ARG A 132 14.35 5.95 13.88
CA ARG A 132 15.53 6.24 13.06
C ARG A 132 15.31 5.65 11.67
N ARG A 133 15.08 6.49 10.65
CA ARG A 133 15.14 6.02 9.26
C ARG A 133 16.55 5.48 9.09
N ALA A 134 16.66 4.16 8.91
CA ALA A 134 17.94 3.53 8.62
C ALA A 134 18.56 4.29 7.45
N ALA A 135 19.79 4.76 7.65
CA ALA A 135 20.56 5.39 6.58
C ALA A 135 20.59 4.40 5.41
N ALA A 136 20.03 4.82 4.27
CA ALA A 136 20.24 4.15 2.99
C ALA A 136 21.64 4.47 2.46
#